data_AF-A0A6B9V658-F1
#
_entry.id   AF-A0A6B9V658-F1
#
_cell.length_a   1.000
_cell.length_b   1.000
_cell.length_c   1.000
_cell.angle_alpha   90.00
_cell.angle_beta   90.00
_cell.angle_gamma   90.00
#
_symmetry.space_group_name_H-M   'P 1'
#
loop_
_entity.id
_entity.type
_entity.pdbx_description
1 polymer ?
#
loop_
_entity_poly.entity_id
_entity_poly.type
_entity_poly.pdbx_seq_one_letter_code
_entity_poly.pdbx_strand_id
1 'polypeptide(L)'
;MGIWFIVPAVVAAFCAVILGLILRAVGGRTSRKRAVGFFHPYTNDGGGGERVLWCAVRAIQEEIPDLDCLVYTGDHDATPQSLAARAVDRFGVTLLSPVKVLYDPLFRLLIEPFQGF
;
A
#
# COMPACT_ATOMS: atom_id res chain seq x y z
N MET A 1 23.11 7.99 -56.59
CA MET A 1 22.50 9.13 -55.85
C MET A 1 21.57 8.71 -54.69
N GLY A 2 20.93 7.52 -54.69
CA GLY A 2 19.99 7.13 -53.62
C GLY A 2 20.60 6.67 -52.28
N ILE A 3 21.84 6.16 -52.27
CA ILE A 3 22.50 5.60 -51.06
C ILE A 3 22.68 6.65 -49.96
N TRP A 4 22.91 7.91 -50.34
CA TRP A 4 23.08 9.03 -49.41
C TRP A 4 21.83 9.37 -48.60
N PHE A 5 20.64 8.93 -49.05
CA PHE A 5 19.39 9.12 -48.31
C PHE A 5 19.05 7.92 -47.41
N ILE A 6 19.59 6.74 -47.71
CA ILE A 6 19.33 5.50 -46.96
C ILE A 6 20.08 5.53 -45.62
N VAL A 7 21.34 5.97 -45.61
CA VAL A 7 22.17 5.99 -44.40
C VAL A 7 21.58 6.90 -43.30
N PRO A 8 21.19 8.17 -43.57
CA PRO A 8 20.55 9.02 -42.57
C PRO A 8 19.21 8.47 -42.08
N ALA A 9 18.44 7.83 -42.96
CA ALA A 9 17.15 7.23 -42.60
C ALA A 9 17.31 6.06 -41.63
N VAL A 10 18.30 5.19 -41.85
CA VAL A 10 18.61 4.07 -40.95
C VAL A 10 19.13 4.57 -39.61
N VAL A 11 20.01 5.59 -39.60
CA VAL A 11 20.50 6.21 -38.36
C VAL A 11 19.35 6.85 -37.58
N ALA A 12 18.48 7.61 -38.24
CA ALA A 12 17.32 8.23 -37.61
C ALA A 12 16.36 7.20 -37.02
N ALA A 13 16.11 6.09 -37.73
CA ALA A 13 15.29 4.99 -37.23
C ALA A 13 15.92 4.33 -36.00
N PHE A 14 17.23 4.07 -36.01
CA PHE A 14 17.93 3.48 -34.87
C PHE A 14 17.92 4.43 -33.66
N CYS A 15 18.17 5.73 -33.88
CA CYS A 15 18.05 6.75 -32.84
C CYS A 15 16.64 6.84 -32.26
N ALA A 16 15.60 6.75 -33.10
CA ALA A 16 14.21 6.77 -32.64
C ALA A 16 13.85 5.53 -31.81
N VAL A 17 14.36 4.35 -32.19
CA VAL A 17 14.18 3.11 -31.40
C VAL A 17 14.90 3.21 -30.07
N ILE A 18 16.18 3.62 -30.06
CA ILE A 18 16.97 3.81 -28.83
C ILE A 18 16.29 4.83 -27.92
N LEU A 19 15.86 5.98 -28.46
CA LEU A 19 15.15 7.01 -27.71
C LEU A 19 13.83 6.47 -27.14
N GLY A 20 13.06 5.72 -27.92
CA GLY A 20 11.83 5.08 -27.46
C GLY A 20 12.06 4.07 -26.33
N LEU A 21 13.15 3.30 -26.38
CA LEU A 21 13.55 2.38 -25.31
C LEU A 21 13.96 3.12 -24.04
N ILE A 22 14.74 4.20 -24.18
CA ILE A 22 15.15 5.05 -23.04
C ILE A 22 13.93 5.73 -22.41
N LEU A 23 13.02 6.30 -23.21
CA LEU A 23 11.80 6.94 -22.71
C LEU A 23 10.91 5.94 -21.96
N ARG A 24 10.82 4.68 -22.40
CA ARG A 24 10.12 3.61 -21.67
C ARG A 24 10.80 3.25 -20.35
N ALA A 25 12.13 3.13 -20.34
CA ALA A 25 12.90 2.80 -19.15
C ALA A 25 12.85 3.93 -18.09
N VAL A 26 12.82 5.19 -18.54
CA VAL A 26 12.71 6.36 -17.66
C VAL A 26 11.26 6.60 -17.21
N GLY A 27 10.28 6.40 -18.10
CA GLY A 27 8.86 6.58 -17.81
C GLY A 27 8.24 5.51 -16.89
N GLY A 28 8.93 4.40 -16.65
CA GLY A 28 8.47 3.34 -15.74
C GLY A 28 8.51 3.69 -14.24
N ARG A 29 8.94 4.90 -13.86
CA ARG A 29 9.02 5.33 -12.45
C ARG A 29 8.04 6.44 -12.12
N THR A 30 6.73 6.19 -12.15
CA THR A 30 5.80 6.98 -11.32
C THR A 30 4.42 6.36 -11.24
N SER A 31 4.23 5.53 -10.22
CA SER A 31 3.03 5.54 -9.40
C SER A 31 3.35 4.74 -8.14
N ARG A 32 4.13 5.33 -7.22
CA ARG A 32 4.10 4.83 -5.85
C ARG A 32 2.71 5.19 -5.35
N LYS A 33 1.82 4.20 -5.28
CA LYS A 33 0.53 4.35 -4.60
C LYS A 33 0.82 4.84 -3.18
N ARG A 34 0.23 5.98 -2.82
CA ARG A 34 0.35 6.51 -1.46
C ARG A 34 -0.46 5.61 -0.54
N ALA A 35 0.08 5.34 0.64
CA ALA A 35 -0.54 4.46 1.59
C ALA A 35 -0.21 4.88 3.02
N VAL A 36 -1.10 4.56 3.96
CA VAL A 36 -0.90 4.76 5.39
C VAL A 36 -0.87 3.41 6.07
N GLY A 37 0.20 3.19 6.84
CA GLY A 37 0.38 1.99 7.65
C GLY A 37 -0.06 2.24 9.09
N PHE A 38 -0.95 1.41 9.58
CA PHE A 38 -1.34 1.32 10.98
C PHE A 38 -0.71 0.08 11.60
N PHE A 39 -0.24 0.23 12.82
CA PHE A 39 0.62 -0.72 13.48
C PHE A 39 -0.05 -1.17 14.78
N HIS A 40 -0.51 -2.43 14.84
CA HIS A 40 -1.26 -2.95 15.98
C HIS A 40 -0.93 -4.43 16.26
N PRO A 41 -0.38 -4.80 17.44
CA PRO A 41 0.13 -6.15 17.70
C PRO A 41 -0.91 -7.27 17.52
N TYR A 42 -2.11 -7.06 18.07
CA TYR A 42 -3.20 -8.04 18.03
C TYR A 42 -4.51 -7.31 17.81
N THR A 43 -5.31 -7.74 16.86
CA THR A 43 -6.60 -7.12 16.48
C THR A 43 -7.79 -7.99 16.89
N ASN A 44 -7.56 -8.86 17.88
CA ASN A 44 -8.43 -9.96 18.27
C ASN A 44 -9.00 -9.82 19.69
N ASP A 45 -8.49 -8.89 20.51
CA ASP A 45 -8.75 -8.83 21.95
C ASP A 45 -9.91 -7.89 22.30
N GLY A 46 -10.34 -7.02 21.38
CA GLY A 46 -11.47 -6.11 21.59
C GLY A 46 -11.15 -4.94 22.53
N GLY A 47 -9.86 -4.58 22.68
CA GLY A 47 -9.40 -3.56 23.61
C GLY A 47 -9.61 -2.10 23.15
N GLY A 48 -9.32 -1.14 24.03
CA GLY A 48 -9.45 0.29 23.72
C GLY A 48 -8.53 0.79 22.58
N GLY A 49 -7.32 0.22 22.47
CA GLY A 49 -6.39 0.52 21.37
C GLY A 49 -6.94 0.16 19.99
N GLU A 50 -7.68 -0.94 19.90
CA GLU A 50 -8.32 -1.36 18.65
C GLU A 50 -9.43 -0.39 18.22
N ARG A 51 -10.22 0.12 19.17
CA ARG A 51 -11.21 1.15 18.86
C ARG A 51 -10.57 2.40 18.27
N VAL A 52 -9.43 2.83 18.81
CA VAL A 52 -8.67 3.97 18.28
C VAL A 52 -8.15 3.66 16.89
N LEU A 53 -7.60 2.46 16.66
CA LEU A 53 -7.17 1.99 15.35
C LEU A 53 -8.31 2.10 14.31
N TRP A 54 -9.48 1.50 14.58
CA TRP A 54 -10.57 1.46 13.61
C TRP A 54 -11.16 2.84 13.31
N CYS A 55 -11.29 3.69 14.34
CA CYS A 55 -11.70 5.08 14.14
C CYS A 55 -10.69 5.85 13.29
N ALA A 56 -9.39 5.66 13.50
CA ALA A 56 -8.34 6.32 12.73
C ALA A 56 -8.34 5.84 11.26
N VAL A 57 -8.47 4.53 11.02
CA VAL A 57 -8.61 3.98 9.66
C VAL A 57 -9.81 4.60 8.96
N ARG A 58 -10.97 4.62 9.61
CA ARG A 58 -12.20 5.20 9.04
C ARG A 58 -12.02 6.68 8.72
N ALA A 59 -11.44 7.46 9.64
CA ALA A 59 -11.20 8.89 9.41
C ALA A 59 -10.30 9.14 8.20
N ILE A 60 -9.24 8.34 8.02
CA ILE A 60 -8.37 8.44 6.84
C ILE A 60 -9.11 8.07 5.55
N GLN A 61 -9.97 7.06 5.59
CA GLN A 61 -10.78 6.68 4.43
C GLN A 61 -11.81 7.76 4.06
N GLU A 62 -12.36 8.47 5.04
CA GLU A 62 -13.28 9.59 4.82
C GLU A 62 -12.54 10.82 4.25
N GLU A 63 -11.35 11.14 4.76
CA GLU A 63 -10.55 12.30 4.33
C GLU A 63 -9.85 12.07 2.98
N ILE A 64 -9.33 10.86 2.74
CA ILE A 64 -8.54 10.52 1.55
C ILE A 64 -8.98 9.16 0.99
N PRO A 65 -10.10 9.09 0.23
CA PRO A 65 -10.68 7.82 -0.24
C PRO A 65 -9.77 6.96 -1.13
N ASP A 66 -8.84 7.61 -1.87
CA ASP A 66 -7.90 6.94 -2.78
C ASP A 66 -6.63 6.41 -2.07
N LEU A 67 -6.54 6.58 -0.74
CA LEU A 67 -5.37 6.19 0.04
C LEU A 67 -5.49 4.75 0.53
N ASP A 68 -4.52 3.92 0.16
CA ASP A 68 -4.44 2.55 0.65
C ASP A 68 -4.18 2.55 2.17
N CYS A 69 -5.05 1.92 2.95
CA CYS A 69 -4.85 1.70 4.39
C CYS A 69 -4.29 0.29 4.62
N LEU A 70 -3.11 0.20 5.24
CA LEU A 70 -2.47 -1.06 5.63
C LEU A 70 -2.54 -1.24 7.13
N VAL A 71 -2.86 -2.45 7.59
CA VAL A 71 -2.81 -2.83 9.00
C VAL A 71 -1.75 -3.90 9.17
N TYR A 72 -0.70 -3.55 9.92
CA TYR A 72 0.35 -4.45 10.35
C TYR A 72 -0.06 -5.10 11.66
N THR A 73 -0.20 -6.42 11.66
CA THR A 73 -0.63 -7.21 12.81
C THR A 73 0.20 -8.46 13.00
N GLY A 74 0.32 -8.91 14.25
CA GLY A 74 0.86 -10.21 14.62
C GLY A 74 -0.13 -11.36 14.48
N ASP A 75 -1.40 -11.07 14.15
CA ASP A 75 -2.41 -12.09 13.92
C ASP A 75 -2.19 -12.80 12.58
N HIS A 76 -1.91 -14.11 12.64
CA HIS A 76 -1.70 -14.95 11.46
C HIS A 76 -2.97 -15.18 10.62
N ASP A 77 -4.13 -15.04 11.24
CA ASP A 77 -5.45 -15.31 10.66
C ASP A 77 -6.23 -14.03 10.30
N ALA A 78 -5.59 -12.87 10.42
CA ALA A 78 -6.19 -11.60 10.03
C ALA A 78 -6.38 -11.52 8.51
N THR A 79 -7.62 -11.30 8.10
CA THR A 79 -8.01 -11.05 6.71
C THR A 79 -8.71 -9.70 6.62
N PRO A 80 -8.71 -9.02 5.45
CA PRO A 80 -9.45 -7.77 5.29
C PRO A 80 -10.92 -7.87 5.72
N GLN A 81 -11.55 -9.01 5.43
CA GLN A 81 -12.95 -9.28 5.75
C GLN A 81 -13.13 -9.50 7.26
N SER A 82 -12.27 -10.29 7.90
CA SER A 82 -12.36 -10.53 9.34
C SER A 82 -12.10 -9.25 10.15
N LEU A 83 -11.16 -8.40 9.72
CA LEU A 83 -10.91 -7.10 10.35
C LEU A 83 -12.09 -6.14 10.20
N ALA A 84 -12.66 -6.05 8.99
CA ALA A 84 -13.84 -5.21 8.76
C ALA A 84 -15.05 -5.68 9.58
N ALA A 85 -15.27 -7.00 9.67
CA ALA A 85 -16.31 -7.57 10.51
C ALA A 85 -16.06 -7.23 11.99
N ARG A 86 -14.84 -7.42 12.49
CA ARG A 86 -14.48 -7.07 13.88
C ARG A 86 -14.68 -5.58 14.19
N ALA A 87 -14.29 -4.69 13.28
CA ALA A 87 -14.48 -3.25 13.45
C ALA A 87 -15.97 -2.89 13.64
N VAL A 88 -16.85 -3.53 12.87
CA VAL A 88 -18.31 -3.36 12.98
C VAL A 88 -18.84 -4.02 14.25
N ASP A 89 -18.56 -5.31 14.44
CA ASP A 89 -19.15 -6.14 15.49
C ASP A 89 -18.76 -5.69 16.90
N ARG A 90 -17.50 -5.24 17.08
CA ARG A 90 -16.96 -4.87 18.40
C ARG A 90 -17.05 -3.38 18.69
N PHE A 91 -16.98 -2.54 17.65
CA PHE A 91 -16.82 -1.09 17.84
C PHE A 91 -17.85 -0.25 17.09
N GLY A 92 -18.72 -0.85 16.27
CA GLY A 92 -19.69 -0.13 15.45
C GLY A 92 -19.04 0.73 14.36
N VAL A 93 -17.81 0.40 13.96
CA VAL A 93 -17.05 1.17 12.96
C VAL A 93 -17.11 0.47 11.61
N THR A 94 -17.86 1.05 10.68
CA THR A 94 -17.92 0.59 9.28
C THR A 94 -16.76 1.19 8.47
N LEU A 95 -15.93 0.33 7.89
CA LEU A 95 -14.86 0.73 6.98
C LEU A 95 -15.42 0.98 5.58
N LEU A 96 -14.95 2.03 4.90
CA LEU A 96 -15.42 2.43 3.56
C LEU A 96 -14.74 1.63 2.45
N SER A 97 -13.50 1.19 2.69
CA SER A 97 -12.72 0.39 1.76
C SER A 97 -12.00 -0.75 2.49
N PRO A 98 -11.71 -1.88 1.82
CA PRO A 98 -11.00 -2.98 2.44
C PRO A 98 -9.57 -2.57 2.79
N VAL A 99 -9.17 -2.82 4.03
CA VAL A 99 -7.80 -2.63 4.48
C VAL A 99 -6.89 -3.76 3.99
N LYS A 100 -5.63 -3.46 3.72
CA LYS A 100 -4.62 -4.47 3.39
C LYS A 100 -3.97 -4.97 4.67
N VAL A 101 -3.96 -6.28 4.87
CA VAL A 101 -3.32 -6.89 6.06
C VAL A 101 -1.91 -7.29 5.70
N LEU A 102 -0.95 -6.87 6.53
CA LEU A 102 0.43 -7.29 6.43
C LEU A 102 0.84 -7.95 7.74
N TYR A 103 1.17 -9.23 7.64
CA TYR A 103 1.79 -9.94 8.75
C TYR A 103 3.27 -9.57 8.79
N ASP A 104 3.72 -8.99 9.91
CA ASP A 104 5.12 -8.68 10.14
C ASP A 104 5.61 -9.34 11.44
N PRO A 105 6.35 -10.47 11.36
CA PRO A 105 6.89 -11.14 12.54
C PRO A 105 7.97 -10.33 13.25
N LEU A 106 8.64 -9.41 12.55
CA LEU A 106 9.70 -8.57 13.09
C LEU A 106 9.13 -7.39 13.88
N PHE A 107 7.94 -6.91 13.51
CA PHE A 107 7.21 -5.88 14.25
C PHE A 107 6.92 -6.29 15.69
N ARG A 108 6.72 -7.59 15.96
CA ARG A 108 6.61 -8.13 17.33
C ARG A 108 7.81 -7.75 18.19
N LEU A 109 9.04 -7.87 17.67
CA LEU A 109 10.27 -7.53 18.41
C LEU A 109 10.42 -6.03 18.69
N LEU A 110 9.77 -5.17 17.90
CA LEU A 110 9.83 -3.71 18.06
C LEU A 110 8.82 -3.17 19.08
N ILE A 111 7.66 -3.81 19.25
CA ILE A 111 6.57 -3.31 20.10
C ILE A 111 6.43 -4.03 21.45
N GLU A 112 6.85 -5.29 21.58
CA GLU A 112 6.86 -6.02 22.87
C GLU A 112 7.42 -5.18 24.06
N PRO A 113 8.51 -4.38 23.92
CA PRO A 113 8.99 -3.54 25.04
C PRO A 113 8.05 -2.37 25.43
N PHE A 114 7.06 -2.01 24.61
CA PHE A 114 6.14 -0.89 24.84
C PHE A 114 4.74 -1.32 25.29
N GLN A 115 4.45 -2.62 25.37
CA GLN A 115 3.13 -3.19 25.73
C GLN A 115 2.95 -3.42 27.24
N GLY A 116 3.94 -3.03 28.07
CA GLY A 116 3.96 -3.25 29.51
C GLY A 116 3.33 -2.14 30.37
N PHE A 117 2.38 -1.38 29.86
CA PHE A 117 1.67 -0.33 30.61
C PHE A 117 0.17 -0.64 30.74
#